data_AF-A0A6J8E8I4-F1
#
_entry.id   AF-A0A6J8E8I4-F1
#
_cell.length_a   1.000
_cell.length_b   1.000
_cell.length_c   1.000
_cell.angle_alpha   90.00
_cell.angle_beta   90.00
_cell.angle_gamma   90.00
#
_symmetry.space_group_name_H-M   'P 1'
#
loop_
_entity.id
_entity.type
_entity.pdbx_description
1 polymer ?
#
loop_
_entity_poly.entity_id
_entity_poly.type
_entity_poly.pdbx_seq_one_letter_code
_entity_poly.pdbx_strand_id
1 'polypeptide(L)'
;MFDAISTANFSLIELKTVNGRELSNFLATADAQNSTYKDIQLSNVNLDEDFTKQKQVIVDFIVAALDNRFEPMEKDPVLKAASLIFTFSEWPQDRNELATYGNEEMAFLLENFHEILERNGCNLDVIMDNNREWKDFKAYVGRHKATLAVENFFIYPDLKRRFEHLILVLELIPSFPLSSAVCERGLSAMKRAKTDWRSSIKPEMLLMLLFITVEGPEINQFDTNSVFNHWWSSGRQKRPGYNPNEFRLRGLSDPGMAQSDDDIDDN
;
A
#
# COMPACT_ATOMS: atom_id res chain seq x y z
N MET A 1 -1.06 -16.09 2.72
CA MET A 1 -1.46 -15.01 3.65
C MET A 1 -1.86 -15.59 5.00
N PHE A 2 -2.81 -16.53 5.02
CA PHE A 2 -3.24 -17.22 6.23
C PHE A 2 -2.10 -17.92 6.97
N ASP A 3 -1.15 -18.54 6.27
CA ASP A 3 0.03 -19.15 6.92
C ASP A 3 0.89 -18.17 7.72
N ALA A 4 1.03 -16.93 7.25
CA ALA A 4 1.79 -15.92 7.97
C ALA A 4 1.08 -15.48 9.25
N ILE A 5 -0.26 -15.41 9.22
CA ILE A 5 -1.11 -15.11 10.39
C ILE A 5 -1.03 -16.28 11.39
N SER A 6 -1.18 -17.51 10.91
CA SER A 6 -1.01 -18.73 11.72
C SER A 6 0.37 -18.80 12.37
N THR A 7 1.42 -18.50 11.60
CA THR A 7 2.81 -18.46 12.13
C THR A 7 2.94 -17.41 13.24
N ALA A 8 2.41 -16.20 13.03
CA ALA A 8 2.44 -15.15 14.05
C ALA A 8 1.66 -15.56 15.32
N ASN A 9 0.48 -16.18 15.16
CA ASN A 9 -0.31 -16.71 16.27
C ASN A 9 0.45 -17.81 17.02
N PHE A 10 1.13 -18.73 16.33
CA PHE A 10 1.96 -19.74 16.99
C PHE A 10 3.12 -19.11 17.78
N SER A 11 3.81 -18.11 17.21
CA SER A 11 4.86 -17.40 17.95
C SER A 11 4.33 -16.66 19.18
N LEU A 12 3.13 -16.08 19.11
CA LEU A 12 2.49 -15.43 20.25
C LEU A 12 2.10 -16.44 21.33
N ILE A 13 1.55 -17.60 20.95
CA ILE A 13 1.23 -18.68 21.88
C ILE A 13 2.50 -19.22 22.54
N GLU A 14 3.57 -19.39 21.78
CA GLU A 14 4.87 -19.80 22.31
C GLU A 14 5.42 -18.79 23.34
N LEU A 15 5.21 -17.49 23.12
CA LEU A 15 5.61 -16.46 24.09
C LEU A 15 4.89 -16.58 25.44
N LYS A 16 3.76 -17.31 25.53
CA LYS A 16 3.14 -17.62 26.84
C LYS A 16 4.01 -18.56 27.66
N THR A 17 4.59 -19.58 27.03
CA THR A 17 5.37 -20.62 27.70
C THR A 17 6.86 -20.30 27.77
N VAL A 18 7.41 -19.66 26.73
CA VAL A 18 8.84 -19.34 26.62
C VAL A 18 9.03 -17.84 26.63
N ASN A 19 10.06 -17.35 27.33
CA ASN A 19 10.40 -15.93 27.31
C ASN A 19 11.14 -15.59 26.01
N GLY A 20 10.69 -14.53 25.34
CA GLY A 20 11.41 -13.99 24.18
C GLY A 20 12.82 -13.53 24.55
N ARG A 21 13.68 -13.36 23.55
CA ARG A 21 15.09 -12.98 23.72
C ARG A 21 15.27 -11.77 24.64
N GLU A 22 14.53 -10.70 24.40
CA GLU A 22 14.68 -9.45 25.16
C GLU A 22 14.21 -9.59 26.61
N LEU A 23 13.12 -10.32 26.86
CA LEU A 23 12.65 -10.59 28.22
C LEU A 23 13.62 -11.50 28.97
N SER A 24 14.17 -12.52 28.31
CA SER A 24 15.18 -13.40 28.89
C SER A 24 16.45 -12.63 29.24
N ASN A 25 16.91 -11.73 28.38
CA ASN A 25 18.04 -10.85 28.66
C ASN A 25 17.74 -9.93 29.85
N PHE A 26 16.55 -9.32 29.88
CA PHE A 26 16.12 -8.46 30.98
C PHE A 26 16.15 -9.21 32.32
N LEU A 27 15.50 -10.38 32.41
CA LEU A 27 15.45 -11.19 33.63
C LEU A 27 16.84 -11.69 34.06
N ALA A 28 17.74 -11.99 33.13
CA ALA A 28 19.12 -12.35 33.45
C ALA A 28 19.95 -11.18 33.99
N THR A 29 19.65 -9.94 33.56
CA THR A 29 20.34 -8.73 33.99
C THR A 29 19.71 -8.04 35.19
N ALA A 30 18.44 -8.31 35.48
CA ALA A 30 17.75 -7.82 36.66
C ALA A 30 18.16 -8.69 37.85
N ASP A 31 18.75 -8.07 38.89
CA ASP A 31 19.17 -8.81 40.07
C ASP A 31 17.92 -9.24 40.86
N ALA A 32 17.58 -10.53 40.80
CA ALA A 32 16.42 -11.11 41.49
C ALA A 32 16.49 -10.96 43.02
N GLN A 33 17.67 -10.65 43.59
CA GLN A 33 17.87 -10.51 45.03
C GLN A 33 17.83 -9.05 45.50
N ASN A 34 18.26 -8.09 44.66
CA ASN A 34 18.27 -6.66 44.99
C ASN A 34 17.21 -5.84 44.25
N SER A 35 16.41 -6.44 43.37
CA SER A 35 15.42 -5.76 42.52
C SER A 35 16.01 -4.55 41.78
N THR A 36 17.25 -4.64 41.30
CA THR A 36 17.89 -3.55 40.56
C THR A 36 18.04 -3.89 39.08
N TYR A 37 17.78 -2.90 38.22
CA TYR A 37 18.05 -2.97 36.78
C TYR A 37 18.76 -1.68 36.35
N LYS A 38 19.97 -1.80 35.80
CA LYS A 38 20.80 -0.65 35.39
C LYS A 38 20.90 0.44 36.47
N ASP A 39 21.27 0.03 37.70
CA ASP A 39 21.45 0.89 38.87
C ASP A 39 20.16 1.57 39.40
N ILE A 40 18.99 1.19 38.89
CA ILE A 40 17.68 1.68 39.36
C ILE A 40 17.03 0.60 40.23
N GLN A 41 16.66 0.96 41.46
CA GLN A 41 15.85 0.13 42.37
C GLN A 41 14.40 0.04 41.88
N LEU A 42 13.93 -1.18 41.66
CA LEU A 42 12.55 -1.49 41.29
C LEU A 42 11.73 -1.72 42.56
N SER A 43 10.75 -0.86 42.80
CA SER A 43 9.85 -0.98 43.95
C SER A 43 8.61 -1.83 43.62
N ASN A 44 8.15 -2.67 44.56
CA ASN A 44 6.91 -3.46 44.46
C ASN A 44 6.84 -4.43 43.27
N VAL A 45 7.87 -5.24 43.04
CA VAL A 45 7.88 -6.19 41.91
C VAL A 45 8.15 -7.60 42.40
N ASN A 46 7.18 -8.50 42.23
CA ASN A 46 7.47 -9.93 42.22
C ASN A 46 7.78 -10.32 40.78
N LEU A 47 9.07 -10.21 40.41
CA LEU A 47 9.54 -10.21 39.01
C LEU A 47 9.01 -11.39 38.19
N ASP A 48 8.96 -12.60 38.74
CA ASP A 48 8.54 -13.76 37.94
C ASP A 48 7.02 -13.88 37.81
N GLU A 49 6.25 -13.70 38.89
CA GLU A 49 4.80 -13.85 38.85
C GLU A 49 4.09 -12.68 38.15
N ASP A 50 4.53 -11.45 38.41
CA ASP A 50 3.89 -10.26 37.85
C ASP A 50 4.17 -10.14 36.34
N PHE A 51 5.40 -10.43 35.91
CA PHE A 51 5.71 -10.44 34.47
C PHE A 51 5.05 -11.60 33.75
N THR A 52 4.97 -12.79 34.35
CA THR A 52 4.29 -13.93 33.71
C THR A 52 2.80 -13.61 33.49
N LYS A 53 2.14 -13.02 34.51
CA LYS A 53 0.74 -12.59 34.40
C LYS A 53 0.57 -11.47 33.36
N GLN A 54 1.40 -10.43 33.39
CA GLN A 54 1.31 -9.33 32.42
C GLN A 54 1.61 -9.79 30.99
N LYS A 55 2.61 -10.67 30.82
CA LYS A 55 2.95 -11.30 29.53
C LYS A 55 1.75 -12.04 28.98
N GLN A 56 1.09 -12.86 29.80
CA GLN A 56 -0.09 -13.60 29.38
C GLN A 56 -1.23 -12.66 28.96
N VAL A 57 -1.52 -11.62 29.75
CA VAL A 57 -2.54 -10.61 29.42
C VAL A 57 -2.24 -9.89 28.09
N ILE A 58 -1.00 -9.46 27.89
CA ILE A 58 -0.59 -8.75 26.66
C ILE A 58 -0.69 -9.69 25.46
N VAL A 59 -0.19 -10.91 25.58
CA VAL A 59 -0.26 -11.90 24.50
C VAL A 59 -1.71 -12.23 24.16
N ASP A 60 -2.55 -12.48 25.16
CA ASP A 60 -3.98 -12.76 24.96
C ASP A 60 -4.68 -11.59 24.27
N PHE A 61 -4.36 -10.35 24.65
CA PHE A 61 -4.87 -9.16 24.00
C PHE A 61 -4.43 -9.05 22.53
N ILE A 62 -3.15 -9.31 22.24
CA ILE A 62 -2.64 -9.24 20.86
C ILE A 62 -3.28 -10.34 20.00
N VAL A 63 -3.37 -11.57 20.50
CA VAL A 63 -4.03 -12.67 19.79
C VAL A 63 -5.49 -12.31 19.52
N ALA A 64 -6.24 -11.85 20.52
CA ALA A 64 -7.62 -11.42 20.34
C ALA A 64 -7.76 -10.27 19.33
N ALA A 65 -6.80 -9.33 19.30
CA ALA A 65 -6.79 -8.24 18.33
C ALA A 65 -6.48 -8.72 16.90
N LEU A 66 -5.59 -9.71 16.75
CA LEU A 66 -5.33 -10.35 15.46
C LEU A 66 -6.54 -11.11 14.98
N ASP A 67 -7.15 -11.93 15.83
CA ASP A 67 -8.35 -12.71 15.51
C ASP A 67 -9.49 -11.77 15.11
N ASN A 68 -9.80 -10.75 15.92
CA ASN A 68 -10.85 -9.77 15.56
C ASN A 68 -10.56 -9.05 14.22
N ARG A 69 -9.28 -8.81 13.90
CA ARG A 69 -8.89 -8.13 12.66
C ARG A 69 -8.98 -9.04 11.43
N PHE A 70 -8.58 -10.30 11.54
CA PHE A 70 -8.41 -11.20 10.38
C PHE A 70 -9.47 -12.30 10.28
N GLU A 71 -10.15 -12.65 11.36
CA GLU A 71 -11.25 -13.62 11.35
C GLU A 71 -12.41 -13.20 10.42
N PRO A 72 -12.83 -11.93 10.34
CA PRO A 72 -13.82 -11.51 9.34
C PRO A 72 -13.34 -11.74 7.90
N MET A 73 -12.03 -11.60 7.66
CA MET A 73 -11.41 -11.81 6.35
C MET A 73 -11.38 -13.30 5.99
N GLU A 74 -11.14 -14.18 6.96
CA GLU A 74 -11.21 -15.65 6.79
C GLU A 74 -12.63 -16.15 6.52
N LYS A 75 -13.63 -15.48 7.09
CA LYS A 75 -15.04 -15.82 6.95
C LYS A 75 -15.71 -15.18 5.74
N ASP A 76 -15.06 -14.19 5.11
CA ASP A 76 -15.61 -13.52 3.94
C ASP A 76 -15.69 -14.50 2.76
N PRO A 77 -16.89 -14.72 2.18
CA PRO A 77 -17.08 -15.73 1.14
C PRO A 77 -16.32 -15.39 -0.14
N VAL A 78 -16.15 -14.10 -0.46
CA VAL A 78 -15.42 -13.64 -1.66
C VAL A 78 -13.93 -13.90 -1.49
N LEU A 79 -13.36 -13.52 -0.35
CA LEU A 79 -11.94 -13.74 -0.07
C LEU A 79 -11.61 -15.23 0.06
N LYS A 80 -12.52 -16.02 0.65
CA LYS A 80 -12.36 -17.47 0.73
C LYS A 80 -12.37 -18.13 -0.65
N ALA A 81 -13.36 -17.77 -1.50
CA ALA A 81 -13.43 -18.25 -2.88
C ALA A 81 -12.18 -17.86 -3.68
N ALA A 82 -11.75 -16.60 -3.54
CA ALA A 82 -10.56 -16.08 -4.19
C ALA A 82 -9.27 -16.81 -3.75
N SER A 83 -9.08 -17.01 -2.46
CA SER A 83 -7.92 -17.72 -1.90
C SER A 83 -7.82 -19.15 -2.43
N LEU A 84 -8.95 -19.84 -2.52
CA LEU A 84 -9.02 -21.22 -3.02
C LEU A 84 -8.58 -21.31 -4.48
N ILE A 85 -8.98 -20.36 -5.32
CA ILE A 85 -8.62 -20.33 -6.74
C ILE A 85 -7.14 -19.96 -6.94
N PHE A 86 -6.60 -19.07 -6.12
CA PHE A 86 -5.23 -18.54 -6.30
C PHE A 86 -4.13 -19.41 -5.70
N THR A 87 -4.49 -20.24 -4.73
CA THR A 87 -3.51 -21.05 -4.02
C THR A 87 -3.31 -22.38 -4.75
N PHE A 88 -2.66 -22.32 -5.92
CA PHE A 88 -2.44 -23.50 -6.77
C PHE A 88 -1.73 -24.65 -6.02
N SER A 89 -0.89 -24.33 -5.03
CA SER A 89 -0.24 -25.30 -4.14
C SER A 89 -1.21 -26.18 -3.35
N GLU A 90 -2.43 -25.72 -3.08
CA GLU A 90 -3.46 -26.44 -2.32
C GLU A 90 -4.38 -27.30 -3.20
N TRP A 91 -4.35 -27.11 -4.51
CA TRP A 91 -5.24 -27.84 -5.43
C TRP A 91 -5.07 -29.37 -5.38
N PRO A 92 -6.14 -30.17 -5.55
CA PRO A 92 -6.04 -31.63 -5.53
C PRO A 92 -5.10 -32.16 -6.62
N GLN A 93 -4.33 -33.20 -6.29
CA GLN A 93 -3.53 -33.94 -7.27
C GLN A 93 -4.37 -34.99 -8.00
N ASP A 94 -5.40 -35.52 -7.34
CA ASP A 94 -6.34 -36.45 -7.96
C ASP A 94 -7.16 -35.72 -9.04
N ARG A 95 -7.29 -36.36 -10.21
CA ARG A 95 -7.96 -35.76 -11.36
C ARG A 95 -9.48 -35.66 -11.16
N ASN A 96 -10.08 -36.59 -10.44
CA ASN A 96 -11.52 -36.58 -10.21
C ASN A 96 -11.87 -35.47 -9.22
N GLU A 97 -11.09 -35.32 -8.16
CA GLU A 97 -11.23 -34.22 -7.21
C GLU A 97 -10.98 -32.86 -7.88
N LEU A 98 -9.92 -32.73 -8.68
CA LEU A 98 -9.62 -31.49 -9.40
C LEU A 98 -10.72 -31.10 -10.41
N ALA A 99 -11.44 -32.08 -10.98
CA ALA A 99 -12.50 -31.82 -11.95
C ALA A 99 -13.67 -31.01 -11.36
N THR A 100 -13.97 -31.20 -10.06
CA THR A 100 -15.06 -30.49 -9.37
C THR A 100 -14.56 -29.36 -8.47
N TYR A 101 -13.28 -29.38 -8.08
CA TYR A 101 -12.66 -28.36 -7.23
C TYR A 101 -12.81 -26.94 -7.80
N GLY A 102 -13.21 -26.01 -6.93
CA GLY A 102 -13.29 -24.58 -7.23
C GLY A 102 -14.43 -24.16 -8.15
N ASN A 103 -15.32 -25.07 -8.57
CA ASN A 103 -16.39 -24.74 -9.51
C ASN A 103 -17.45 -23.82 -8.91
N GLU A 104 -17.86 -24.08 -7.66
CA GLU A 104 -18.86 -23.28 -6.96
C GLU A 104 -18.28 -21.91 -6.59
N GLU A 105 -17.03 -21.88 -6.14
CA GLU A 105 -16.30 -20.66 -5.82
C GLU A 105 -16.09 -19.79 -7.05
N MET A 106 -15.74 -20.39 -8.19
CA MET A 106 -15.62 -19.67 -9.45
C MET A 106 -16.97 -19.09 -9.88
N ALA A 107 -18.04 -19.88 -9.84
CA ALA A 107 -19.39 -19.40 -10.17
C ALA A 107 -19.79 -18.21 -9.28
N PHE A 108 -19.55 -18.32 -7.98
CA PHE A 108 -19.82 -17.26 -7.00
C PHE A 108 -19.06 -15.97 -7.29
N LEU A 109 -17.77 -16.05 -7.63
CA LEU A 109 -16.98 -14.86 -7.97
C LEU A 109 -17.47 -14.19 -9.26
N LEU A 110 -17.83 -14.97 -10.27
CA LEU A 110 -18.36 -14.44 -11.52
C LEU A 110 -19.69 -13.73 -11.29
N GLU A 111 -20.57 -14.29 -10.46
CA GLU A 111 -21.83 -13.67 -10.08
C GLU A 111 -21.59 -12.38 -9.28
N ASN A 112 -20.69 -12.40 -8.29
CA ASN A 112 -20.42 -11.23 -7.44
C ASN A 112 -19.77 -10.07 -8.20
N PHE A 113 -19.00 -10.35 -9.26
CA PHE A 113 -18.27 -9.36 -10.04
C PHE A 113 -18.76 -9.20 -11.49
N HIS A 114 -19.97 -9.69 -11.82
CA HIS A 114 -20.46 -9.71 -13.20
C HIS A 114 -20.40 -8.33 -13.88
N GLU A 115 -20.88 -7.27 -13.20
CA GLU A 115 -20.92 -5.92 -13.78
C GLU A 115 -19.53 -5.40 -14.19
N ILE A 116 -18.52 -5.62 -13.33
CA ILE A 116 -17.17 -5.11 -13.60
C ILE A 116 -16.48 -5.98 -14.65
N LEU A 117 -16.74 -7.29 -14.67
CA LEU A 117 -16.18 -8.22 -15.64
C LEU A 117 -16.72 -7.94 -17.05
N GLU A 118 -18.05 -7.85 -17.20
CA GLU A 118 -18.69 -7.57 -18.49
C GLU A 118 -18.27 -6.21 -19.04
N ARG A 119 -18.18 -5.18 -18.18
CA ARG A 119 -17.71 -3.85 -18.58
C ARG A 119 -16.28 -3.87 -19.15
N ASN A 120 -15.45 -4.81 -18.69
CA ASN A 120 -14.08 -5.01 -19.19
C ASN A 120 -14.00 -6.02 -20.34
N GLY A 121 -15.14 -6.42 -20.94
CA GLY A 121 -15.18 -7.33 -22.08
C GLY A 121 -15.03 -8.81 -21.73
N CYS A 122 -15.24 -9.18 -20.47
CA CYS A 122 -15.29 -10.59 -20.05
C CYS A 122 -16.59 -11.23 -20.56
N ASN A 123 -16.47 -12.36 -21.24
CA ASN A 123 -17.62 -13.19 -21.58
C ASN A 123 -17.78 -14.30 -20.52
N LEU A 124 -18.74 -14.11 -19.61
CA LEU A 124 -18.99 -15.04 -18.50
C LEU A 124 -19.43 -16.42 -18.99
N ASP A 125 -20.17 -16.48 -20.10
CA ASP A 125 -20.63 -17.73 -20.70
C ASP A 125 -19.45 -18.56 -21.23
N VAL A 126 -18.40 -17.93 -21.78
CA VAL A 126 -17.20 -18.66 -22.22
C VAL A 126 -16.49 -19.33 -21.03
N ILE A 127 -16.55 -18.69 -19.85
CA ILE A 127 -16.04 -19.26 -18.61
C ILE A 127 -17.00 -20.37 -18.11
N MET A 128 -18.32 -20.14 -18.13
CA MET A 128 -19.34 -20.96 -17.43
C MET A 128 -20.09 -21.99 -18.30
N ASP A 129 -20.58 -21.65 -19.50
CA ASP A 129 -21.54 -22.45 -20.30
C ASP A 129 -21.05 -23.86 -20.65
N ASN A 130 -19.74 -24.12 -20.56
CA ASN A 130 -19.19 -25.49 -20.56
C ASN A 130 -18.01 -25.70 -19.61
N ASN A 131 -17.71 -24.74 -18.72
CA ASN A 131 -16.46 -24.69 -17.96
C ASN A 131 -15.23 -24.85 -18.87
N ARG A 132 -15.24 -24.36 -20.12
CA ARG A 132 -14.17 -24.71 -21.07
C ARG A 132 -12.85 -24.07 -20.67
N GLU A 133 -12.85 -22.75 -20.53
CA GLU A 133 -11.65 -22.01 -20.12
C GLU A 133 -11.22 -22.40 -18.70
N TRP A 134 -12.19 -22.58 -17.79
CA TRP A 134 -11.92 -23.03 -16.43
C TRP A 134 -11.36 -24.46 -16.36
N LYS A 135 -11.92 -25.44 -17.08
CA LYS A 135 -11.37 -26.80 -17.15
C LYS A 135 -9.99 -26.83 -17.82
N ASP A 136 -9.80 -26.06 -18.89
CA ASP A 136 -8.51 -25.95 -19.57
C ASP A 136 -7.45 -25.34 -18.66
N PHE A 137 -7.85 -24.34 -17.86
CA PHE A 137 -7.01 -23.73 -16.84
C PHE A 137 -6.66 -24.75 -15.77
N LYS A 138 -7.65 -25.51 -15.25
CA LYS A 138 -7.39 -26.56 -14.28
C LYS A 138 -6.44 -27.64 -14.78
N ALA A 139 -6.62 -28.07 -16.02
CA ALA A 139 -5.73 -29.03 -16.66
C ALA A 139 -4.32 -28.47 -16.89
N TYR A 140 -4.17 -27.16 -17.08
CA TYR A 140 -2.88 -26.49 -17.22
C TYR A 140 -2.16 -26.33 -15.88
N VAL A 141 -2.86 -25.82 -14.86
CA VAL A 141 -2.33 -25.65 -13.50
C VAL A 141 -1.94 -27.00 -12.92
N GLY A 142 -2.81 -28.02 -13.01
CA GLY A 142 -2.50 -29.37 -12.50
C GLY A 142 -1.26 -30.00 -13.13
N ARG A 143 -0.92 -29.64 -14.38
CA ARG A 143 0.30 -30.12 -15.05
C ARG A 143 1.58 -29.39 -14.63
N HIS A 144 1.48 -28.13 -14.22
CA HIS A 144 2.65 -27.25 -14.00
C HIS A 144 2.77 -26.73 -12.57
N LYS A 145 1.92 -27.23 -11.66
CA LYS A 145 1.71 -26.74 -10.29
C LYS A 145 3.00 -26.43 -9.51
N ALA A 146 4.04 -27.25 -9.61
CA ALA A 146 5.29 -27.05 -8.89
C ALA A 146 6.10 -25.81 -9.34
N THR A 147 5.83 -25.29 -10.53
CA THR A 147 6.58 -24.19 -11.17
C THR A 147 5.72 -22.97 -11.49
N LEU A 148 4.43 -23.04 -11.17
CA LEU A 148 3.46 -22.06 -11.63
C LEU A 148 3.20 -21.01 -10.55
N ALA A 149 3.63 -19.78 -10.84
CA ALA A 149 3.24 -18.59 -10.10
C ALA A 149 2.04 -17.94 -10.82
N VAL A 150 1.12 -17.31 -10.09
CA VAL A 150 -0.06 -16.65 -10.69
C VAL A 150 0.37 -15.56 -11.67
N GLU A 151 1.47 -14.90 -11.37
CA GLU A 151 2.08 -13.83 -12.16
C GLU A 151 2.41 -14.28 -13.59
N ASN A 152 2.68 -15.57 -13.80
CA ASN A 152 2.97 -16.13 -15.12
C ASN A 152 1.82 -15.90 -16.10
N PHE A 153 0.56 -15.89 -15.64
CA PHE A 153 -0.60 -15.64 -16.50
C PHE A 153 -0.66 -14.19 -17.00
N PHE A 154 -0.08 -13.24 -16.27
CA PHE A 154 -0.01 -11.84 -16.66
C PHE A 154 1.23 -11.55 -17.53
N ILE A 155 2.33 -12.29 -17.33
CA ILE A 155 3.61 -12.06 -18.01
C ILE A 155 3.65 -12.72 -19.39
N TYR A 156 3.16 -13.96 -19.52
CA TYR A 156 3.30 -14.72 -20.77
C TYR A 156 2.12 -14.46 -21.73
N PRO A 157 2.36 -13.86 -22.92
CA PRO A 157 1.29 -13.52 -23.86
C PRO A 157 0.47 -14.73 -24.33
N ASP A 158 1.10 -15.89 -24.45
CA ASP A 158 0.42 -17.13 -24.86
C ASP A 158 -0.60 -17.60 -23.81
N LEU A 159 -0.26 -17.49 -22.53
CA LEU A 159 -1.20 -17.79 -21.44
C LEU A 159 -2.28 -16.71 -21.37
N LYS A 160 -1.91 -15.45 -21.61
CA LYS A 160 -2.86 -14.34 -21.65
C LYS A 160 -3.92 -14.51 -22.71
N ARG A 161 -3.53 -14.88 -23.93
CA ARG A 161 -4.44 -15.14 -25.04
C ARG A 161 -5.25 -16.42 -24.83
N ARG A 162 -4.66 -17.44 -24.21
CA ARG A 162 -5.34 -18.71 -23.97
C ARG A 162 -6.45 -18.59 -22.92
N PHE A 163 -6.25 -17.74 -21.92
CA PHE A 163 -7.14 -17.54 -20.78
C PHE A 163 -7.63 -16.09 -20.70
N GLU A 164 -8.08 -15.53 -21.83
CA GLU A 164 -8.34 -14.10 -21.98
C GLU A 164 -9.45 -13.56 -21.05
N HIS A 165 -10.49 -14.36 -20.76
CA HIS A 165 -11.58 -13.92 -19.89
C HIS A 165 -11.29 -14.29 -18.43
N LEU A 166 -10.74 -15.48 -18.20
CA LEU A 166 -10.39 -15.94 -16.86
C LEU A 166 -9.33 -15.03 -16.22
N ILE A 167 -8.41 -14.47 -17.01
CA ILE A 167 -7.41 -13.52 -16.50
C ILE A 167 -8.04 -12.26 -15.94
N LEU A 168 -9.16 -11.78 -16.48
CA LEU A 168 -9.86 -10.62 -15.90
C LEU A 168 -10.36 -10.93 -14.49
N VAL A 169 -10.83 -12.15 -14.25
CA VAL A 169 -11.15 -12.63 -12.90
C VAL A 169 -9.90 -12.72 -12.04
N LEU A 170 -8.80 -13.21 -12.61
CA LEU A 170 -7.54 -13.30 -11.89
C LEU A 170 -6.94 -11.91 -11.56
N GLU A 171 -7.25 -10.87 -12.34
CA GLU A 171 -6.80 -9.50 -12.06
C GLU A 171 -7.61 -8.85 -10.92
N LEU A 172 -8.83 -9.30 -10.64
CA LEU A 172 -9.66 -8.76 -9.57
C LEU A 172 -9.11 -9.08 -8.17
N ILE A 173 -8.61 -10.29 -7.98
CA ILE A 173 -8.23 -10.79 -6.65
C ILE A 173 -7.03 -10.04 -6.03
N PRO A 174 -5.94 -9.73 -6.75
CA PRO A 174 -4.88 -8.88 -6.21
C PRO A 174 -5.30 -7.42 -5.98
N SER A 175 -6.46 -6.99 -6.52
CA SER A 175 -6.99 -5.65 -6.26
C SER A 175 -7.70 -5.51 -4.91
N PHE A 176 -7.94 -6.63 -4.21
CA PHE A 176 -8.65 -6.60 -2.93
C PHE A 176 -7.83 -5.84 -1.86
N PRO A 177 -8.45 -4.87 -1.17
CA PRO A 177 -7.77 -4.11 -0.14
C PRO A 177 -7.59 -4.98 1.12
N LEU A 178 -6.49 -5.72 1.17
CA LEU A 178 -6.14 -6.60 2.29
C LEU A 178 -5.63 -5.83 3.52
N SER A 179 -5.42 -4.51 3.41
CA SER A 179 -4.92 -3.69 4.51
C SER A 179 -5.40 -2.25 4.45
N SER A 180 -5.92 -1.76 5.59
CA SER A 180 -6.19 -0.34 5.82
C SER A 180 -4.91 0.49 5.93
N ALA A 181 -3.72 -0.11 6.03
CA ALA A 181 -2.47 0.62 6.25
C ALA A 181 -2.19 1.64 5.14
N VAL A 182 -2.55 1.34 3.89
CA VAL A 182 -2.45 2.29 2.77
C VAL A 182 -3.38 3.49 3.02
N CYS A 183 -4.62 3.23 3.44
CA CYS A 183 -5.59 4.25 3.80
C CYS A 183 -5.11 5.10 5.00
N GLU A 184 -4.53 4.48 6.03
CA GLU A 184 -3.98 5.15 7.21
C GLU A 184 -2.77 6.04 6.86
N ARG A 185 -1.91 5.59 5.94
CA ARG A 185 -0.84 6.43 5.36
C ARG A 185 -1.43 7.61 4.61
N GLY A 186 -2.47 7.40 3.80
CA GLY A 186 -3.20 8.46 3.10
C GLY A 186 -3.84 9.48 4.07
N LEU A 187 -4.51 9.01 5.13
CA LEU A 187 -5.06 9.87 6.19
C LEU A 187 -3.98 10.64 6.93
N SER A 188 -2.82 10.02 7.18
CA SER A 188 -1.67 10.68 7.80
C SER A 188 -1.08 11.75 6.89
N ALA A 189 -0.95 11.48 5.59
CA ALA A 189 -0.57 12.48 4.59
C ALA A 189 -1.59 13.63 4.51
N MET A 190 -2.88 13.31 4.60
CA MET A 190 -3.96 14.30 4.61
C MET A 190 -3.86 15.21 5.82
N LYS A 191 -3.59 14.67 7.02
CA LYS A 191 -3.35 15.47 8.24
C LYS A 191 -2.17 16.43 8.10
N ARG A 192 -1.13 16.07 7.33
CA ARG A 192 0.00 16.96 7.04
C ARG A 192 -0.35 18.03 6.00
N ALA A 193 -1.12 17.67 4.98
CA ALA A 193 -1.52 18.60 3.92
C ALA A 193 -2.58 19.62 4.40
N LYS A 194 -3.56 19.14 5.18
CA LYS A 194 -4.68 19.90 5.73
C LYS A 194 -4.42 20.22 7.20
N THR A 195 -3.69 21.30 7.43
CA THR A 195 -3.48 21.90 8.75
C THR A 195 -4.56 22.92 9.08
N ASP A 196 -4.67 23.37 10.32
CA ASP A 196 -5.64 24.41 10.74
C ASP A 196 -5.53 25.69 9.89
N TRP A 197 -4.30 26.11 9.58
CA TRP A 197 -3.96 27.24 8.70
C TRP A 197 -4.27 27.01 7.21
N ARG A 198 -4.60 25.78 6.82
CA ARG A 198 -4.89 25.34 5.45
C ARG A 198 -6.25 24.62 5.37
N SER A 199 -7.17 24.98 6.26
CA SER A 199 -8.49 24.36 6.38
C SER A 199 -9.38 24.57 5.14
N SER A 200 -9.11 25.61 4.33
CA SER A 200 -9.87 25.96 3.11
C SER A 200 -9.33 25.34 1.81
N ILE A 201 -8.47 24.32 1.87
CA ILE A 201 -7.99 23.63 0.66
C ILE A 201 -9.18 22.93 -0.04
N LYS A 202 -9.30 23.17 -1.35
CA LYS A 202 -10.32 22.53 -2.20
C LYS A 202 -10.02 21.03 -2.36
N PRO A 203 -11.04 20.17 -2.50
CA PRO A 203 -10.86 18.72 -2.67
C PRO A 203 -9.89 18.34 -3.81
N GLU A 204 -9.95 19.04 -4.94
CA GLU A 204 -9.10 18.74 -6.10
C GLU A 204 -7.62 19.02 -5.79
N MET A 205 -7.34 20.16 -5.14
CA MET A 205 -5.99 20.50 -4.70
C MET A 205 -5.49 19.55 -3.60
N LEU A 206 -6.37 19.14 -2.69
CA LEU A 206 -6.04 18.16 -1.66
C LEU A 206 -5.65 16.82 -2.30
N LEU A 207 -6.40 16.36 -3.30
CA LEU A 207 -6.12 15.13 -4.03
C LEU A 207 -4.74 15.21 -4.72
N MET A 208 -4.44 16.32 -5.40
CA MET A 208 -3.13 16.52 -6.02
C MET A 208 -1.99 16.50 -5.00
N LEU A 209 -2.16 17.18 -3.86
CA LEU A 209 -1.16 17.19 -2.78
C LEU A 209 -0.98 15.80 -2.18
N LEU A 210 -2.06 15.05 -1.97
CA LEU A 210 -2.01 13.68 -1.50
C LEU A 210 -1.28 12.78 -2.48
N PHE A 211 -1.58 12.89 -3.78
CA PHE A 211 -0.92 12.12 -4.83
C PHE A 211 0.60 12.39 -4.84
N ILE A 212 1.01 13.66 -4.79
CA ILE A 212 2.43 14.01 -4.70
C ILE A 212 3.06 13.51 -3.39
N THR A 213 2.33 13.54 -2.28
CA THR A 213 2.87 13.13 -0.96
C THR A 213 3.02 11.61 -0.84
N VAL A 214 2.16 10.85 -1.51
CA VAL A 214 2.10 9.39 -1.40
C VAL A 214 2.89 8.70 -2.53
N GLU A 215 2.71 9.16 -3.77
CA GLU A 215 3.27 8.54 -4.98
C GLU A 215 4.42 9.36 -5.59
N GLY A 216 4.68 10.57 -5.08
CA GLY A 216 5.73 11.43 -5.59
C GLY A 216 7.14 10.89 -5.29
N PRO A 217 8.12 11.20 -6.14
CA PRO A 217 9.51 10.80 -5.90
C PRO A 217 10.07 11.49 -4.65
N GLU A 218 11.12 10.91 -4.08
CA GLU A 218 11.89 11.59 -3.04
C GLU A 218 12.42 12.94 -3.54
N ILE A 219 12.60 13.89 -2.63
CA ILE A 219 12.99 15.26 -2.97
C ILE A 219 14.34 15.34 -3.72
N ASN A 220 15.22 14.37 -3.47
CA ASN A 220 16.53 14.22 -4.13
C ASN A 220 16.44 13.70 -5.58
N GLN A 221 15.35 13.01 -5.92
CA GLN A 221 15.09 12.39 -7.23
C GLN A 221 14.09 13.21 -8.06
N PHE A 222 13.54 14.27 -7.47
CA PHE A 222 12.59 15.13 -8.14
C PHE A 222 13.27 16.00 -9.21
N ASP A 223 12.95 15.76 -10.49
CA ASP A 223 13.44 16.58 -11.58
C ASP A 223 12.70 17.93 -11.64
N THR A 224 13.38 18.96 -11.13
CA THR A 224 12.90 20.34 -11.17
C THR A 224 12.84 20.91 -12.58
N ASN A 225 13.65 20.40 -13.53
CA ASN A 225 13.73 20.98 -14.88
C ASN A 225 12.47 20.69 -15.68
N SER A 226 11.92 19.47 -15.60
CA SER A 226 10.65 19.12 -16.25
C SER A 226 9.51 20.05 -15.82
N VAL A 227 9.38 20.31 -14.51
CA VAL A 227 8.36 21.22 -13.98
C VAL A 227 8.63 22.67 -14.36
N PHE A 228 9.88 23.12 -14.29
CA PHE A 228 10.25 24.47 -14.72
C PHE A 228 9.92 24.70 -16.19
N ASN A 229 10.30 23.77 -17.06
CA ASN A 229 10.04 23.84 -18.49
C ASN A 229 8.53 23.85 -18.77
N HIS A 230 7.76 22.98 -18.10
CA HIS A 230 6.31 22.96 -18.23
C HIS A 230 5.67 24.26 -17.73
N TRP A 231 6.11 24.79 -16.60
CA TRP A 231 5.62 26.08 -16.06
C TRP A 231 5.98 27.25 -16.97
N TRP A 232 7.17 27.23 -17.57
CA TRP A 232 7.65 28.25 -18.50
C TRP A 232 6.92 28.19 -19.84
N SER A 233 6.62 26.98 -20.34
CA SER A 233 5.96 26.74 -21.63
C SER A 233 4.44 26.84 -21.56
N SER A 234 3.82 26.59 -20.40
CA SER A 234 2.36 26.60 -20.20
C SER A 234 1.73 28.00 -20.25
N GLY A 235 2.53 29.03 -20.60
CA GLY A 235 2.01 30.31 -21.05
C GLY A 235 1.07 30.92 -20.03
N ARG A 236 1.60 31.39 -18.89
CA ARG A 236 0.83 32.31 -18.06
C ARG A 236 0.26 33.39 -18.97
N GLN A 237 -1.06 33.60 -18.93
CA GLN A 237 -1.63 34.85 -19.41
C GLN A 237 -0.80 35.95 -18.75
N LYS A 238 0.03 36.61 -19.56
CA LYS A 238 0.79 37.78 -19.12
C LYS A 238 -0.27 38.70 -18.55
N ARG A 239 -0.16 39.08 -17.28
CA ARG A 239 -1.01 40.15 -16.75
C ARG A 239 -0.91 41.29 -17.76
N PRO A 240 -2.04 41.78 -18.32
CA PRO A 240 -2.00 42.87 -19.27
C PRO A 240 -1.16 44.01 -18.67
N GLY A 241 -0.07 44.38 -19.33
CA GLY A 241 0.84 45.43 -18.86
C GLY A 241 2.05 45.00 -18.02
N TYR A 242 2.35 43.70 -17.83
CA TYR A 242 3.63 43.30 -17.24
C TYR A 242 4.68 42.98 -18.32
N ASN A 243 5.60 43.93 -18.57
CA ASN A 243 6.79 43.71 -19.39
C ASN A 243 8.04 43.68 -18.49
N PRO A 244 8.71 42.53 -18.33
CA PRO A 244 9.93 42.42 -17.52
C PRO A 244 11.07 43.36 -17.95
N ASN A 245 11.03 43.86 -19.19
CA ASN A 245 12.04 44.75 -19.75
C ASN A 245 11.69 46.24 -19.62
N GLU A 246 10.51 46.62 -19.14
CA GLU A 246 10.16 48.04 -18.94
C GLU A 246 11.06 48.74 -17.91
N PHE A 247 11.48 48.03 -16.86
CA PHE A 247 12.42 48.56 -15.87
C PHE A 247 13.80 48.88 -16.44
N ARG A 248 14.22 48.18 -17.50
CA ARG A 248 15.54 48.39 -18.13
C ARG A 248 15.55 49.59 -19.08
N LEU A 249 14.41 49.92 -19.68
CA LEU A 249 14.32 51.03 -20.65
C LEU A 249 14.14 52.38 -19.96
N ARG A 250 13.66 52.41 -18.72
CA ARG A 250 13.42 53.66 -17.97
C ARG A 250 14.70 54.42 -17.56
N GLY A 251 15.85 53.75 -17.57
CA GLY A 251 17.15 54.36 -17.24
C GLY A 251 17.94 54.89 -18.44
N LEU A 252 17.45 54.69 -19.67
CA LEU A 252 18.17 55.06 -20.90
C LEU A 252 17.50 56.20 -21.69
N SER A 253 16.38 56.73 -21.20
CA SER A 253 15.59 57.75 -21.89
C SER A 253 15.43 59.05 -21.10
N ASP A 254 16.37 59.40 -20.22
CA ASP A 254 16.39 60.69 -19.53
C ASP A 254 17.59 61.56 -19.98
N PRO A 255 17.49 62.24 -21.14
CA PRO A 255 18.49 63.22 -21.57
C PRO A 255 18.17 64.57 -20.90
N GLY A 256 18.56 64.72 -19.64
CA GLY A 256 18.19 65.91 -18.84
C GLY A 256 19.17 66.37 -17.77
N MET A 257 20.40 65.85 -17.71
CA MET A 257 21.41 66.31 -16.74
C MET A 257 22.81 66.35 -17.37
N ALA A 258 23.02 67.26 -18.32
CA ALA A 258 24.35 67.64 -18.81
C ALA A 258 24.33 69.07 -19.39
N GLN A 259 24.24 70.06 -18.51
CA GLN A 259 24.67 71.45 -18.74
C GLN A 259 25.31 71.88 -17.41
N SER A 260 26.64 71.82 -17.31
CA SER A 260 27.60 72.92 -17.55
C SER A 260 27.54 73.98 -16.46
N ASP A 261 28.54 73.99 -15.58
CA ASP A 261 29.06 75.17 -14.90
C ASP A 261 30.53 74.87 -14.56
N ASP A 262 31.40 75.07 -15.57
CA ASP A 262 32.76 75.52 -15.32
C ASP A 262 32.67 77.04 -15.25
N ASP A 263 32.79 77.61 -14.05
CA ASP A 263 33.31 78.96 -13.90
C ASP A 263 34.27 79.02 -12.71
N ILE A 264 35.34 79.73 -12.99
CA ILE A 264 36.67 79.78 -12.39
C ILE A 264 36.72 80.75 -11.18
N ASP A 265 37.53 80.34 -10.20
CA ASP A 265 38.37 81.08 -9.23
C ASP A 265 37.84 82.15 -8.24
N ASP A 266 38.55 82.08 -7.10
CA ASP A 266 39.09 83.13 -6.23
C ASP A 266 38.44 83.44 -4.87
N ASN A 267 39.26 83.12 -3.84
CA ASN A 267 39.28 83.43 -2.40
C ASN A 267 38.39 82.65 -1.42
#